data_AF-A0A3D0PEG6-F1
#
_entry.id   AF-A0A3D0PEG6-F1
#
_cell.length_a   1.000
_cell.length_b   1.000
_cell.length_c   1.000
_cell.angle_alpha   90.00
_cell.angle_beta   90.00
_cell.angle_gamma   90.00
#
_symmetry.space_group_name_H-M   'P 1'
#
loop_
_entity.id
_entity.type
_entity.pdbx_description
1 polymer ?
#
loop_
_entity_poly.entity_id
_entity_poly.type
_entity_poly.pdbx_seq_one_letter_code
_entity_poly.pdbx_strand_id
1 'polypeptide(L)'
;MRVGPTGFGNPANFKDPKPVCPCQAAGICTCGMSDLPPLPPPPQASSAAPETLAEIVELARRQNYSDIHLGVGEQPRFRERGEIISSGWPVTEAVQFDRWLSEVLSSAERER
;
A
#
# COMPACT_ATOMS: atom_id res chain seq x y z
N MET A 1 -11.47 48.49 -54.81
CA MET A 1 -11.95 47.41 -53.92
C MET A 1 -11.27 46.10 -54.29
N ARG A 2 -10.21 45.75 -53.56
CA ARG A 2 -9.53 44.46 -53.58
C ARG A 2 -9.00 44.28 -52.17
N VAL A 3 -9.29 43.16 -51.52
CA VAL A 3 -8.34 42.09 -51.17
C VAL A 3 -9.04 41.19 -50.14
N GLY A 4 -9.07 39.88 -50.42
CA GLY A 4 -9.48 38.88 -49.44
C GLY A 4 -8.45 38.81 -48.31
N PRO A 5 -8.85 38.42 -47.09
CA PRO A 5 -7.88 38.24 -46.02
C PRO A 5 -7.08 36.95 -46.26
N THR A 6 -5.90 37.17 -46.83
CA THR A 6 -4.72 36.32 -46.72
C THR A 6 -4.40 36.02 -45.26
N GLY A 7 -3.94 34.79 -45.04
CA GLY A 7 -3.77 34.19 -43.72
C GLY A 7 -2.68 34.79 -42.86
N PHE A 8 -2.86 34.54 -41.56
CA PHE A 8 -1.81 34.58 -40.55
C PHE A 8 -1.46 33.12 -40.18
N GLY A 9 -0.51 32.52 -40.91
CA GLY A 9 0.50 31.64 -40.30
C GLY A 9 1.71 32.54 -39.99
N ASN A 10 2.51 32.41 -38.95
CA ASN A 10 3.04 31.30 -38.15
C ASN A 10 3.59 31.94 -36.82
N PRO A 11 4.24 31.25 -35.84
CA PRO A 11 4.84 29.93 -35.91
C PRO A 11 4.42 28.94 -34.81
N ALA A 12 4.37 27.69 -35.26
CA ALA A 12 4.40 26.47 -34.48
C ALA A 12 5.32 26.55 -33.25
N ASN A 13 4.72 26.49 -32.07
CA ASN A 13 5.39 26.06 -30.84
C ASN A 13 4.34 25.47 -29.90
N PHE A 14 3.94 24.22 -30.13
CA PHE A 14 3.49 23.35 -29.05
C PHE A 14 3.40 21.90 -29.54
N LYS A 15 4.36 21.10 -29.05
CA LYS A 15 4.26 19.69 -28.68
C LYS A 15 3.55 18.72 -29.64
N ASP A 16 4.39 17.81 -30.13
CA ASP A 16 4.14 16.40 -30.41
C ASP A 16 2.67 15.93 -30.29
N PRO A 17 2.05 15.47 -31.39
CA PRO A 17 0.74 14.86 -31.31
C PRO A 17 0.81 13.57 -30.48
N LYS A 18 -0.04 13.50 -29.46
CA LYS A 18 -0.28 12.29 -28.65
C LYS A 18 -0.65 11.13 -29.58
N PRO A 19 -0.11 9.91 -29.39
CA PRO A 19 -0.56 8.75 -30.14
C PRO A 19 -2.05 8.50 -29.86
N VAL A 20 -2.86 8.58 -30.90
CA VAL A 20 -4.30 8.31 -30.84
C VAL A 20 -4.47 6.79 -30.79
N CYS A 21 -4.53 6.22 -29.59
CA CYS A 21 -5.02 4.86 -29.41
C CYS A 21 -6.52 4.84 -29.77
N PRO A 22 -6.98 4.02 -30.73
CA PRO A 22 -8.40 3.87 -31.00
C PRO A 22 -9.03 3.03 -29.89
N CYS A 23 -9.57 3.68 -28.87
CA CYS A 23 -10.37 3.05 -27.82
C CYS A 23 -11.74 2.67 -28.39
N GLN A 24 -11.99 1.37 -28.58
CA GLN A 24 -13.35 0.87 -28.88
C GLN A 24 -14.20 0.87 -27.60
N ALA A 25 -15.52 1.05 -27.79
CA ALA A 25 -16.53 1.43 -26.79
C ALA A 25 -16.84 0.41 -25.67
N ALA A 26 -15.93 -0.53 -25.38
CA ALA A 26 -16.07 -1.53 -24.32
C ALA A 26 -14.96 -1.44 -23.26
N GLY A 27 -14.30 -0.28 -23.11
CA GLY A 27 -13.62 0.10 -21.87
C GLY A 27 -12.40 -0.71 -21.43
N ILE A 28 -11.84 -1.60 -22.26
CA ILE A 28 -10.60 -2.32 -21.94
C ILE A 28 -9.53 -1.96 -22.96
N CYS A 29 -8.60 -1.08 -22.57
CA CYS A 29 -7.37 -0.83 -23.31
C CYS A 29 -6.31 -1.84 -22.85
N THR A 30 -5.91 -2.76 -23.71
CA THR A 30 -4.84 -3.75 -23.45
C THR A 30 -3.46 -3.31 -23.96
N CYS A 31 -3.22 -2.01 -24.13
CA CYS A 31 -1.89 -1.51 -24.43
C CYS A 31 -1.06 -1.39 -23.13
N GLY A 32 -0.27 -2.43 -22.82
CA GLY A 32 0.85 -2.32 -21.87
C GLY A 32 0.88 -3.28 -20.68
N MET A 33 0.23 -4.44 -20.74
CA MET A 33 0.26 -5.43 -19.64
C MET A 33 1.35 -6.49 -19.87
N SER A 34 2.61 -6.08 -20.02
CA SER A 34 3.71 -7.03 -20.15
C SER A 34 4.95 -6.47 -19.48
N ASP A 35 4.89 -6.37 -18.15
CA ASP A 35 6.03 -6.46 -17.21
C ASP A 35 5.51 -6.12 -15.81
N LEU A 36 4.64 -6.99 -15.26
CA LEU A 36 4.42 -7.00 -13.82
C LEU A 36 5.54 -7.88 -13.23
N PRO A 37 6.42 -7.33 -12.38
CA PRO A 37 7.42 -8.15 -11.71
C PRO A 37 6.71 -9.25 -10.91
N PRO A 38 7.30 -10.47 -10.84
CA PRO A 38 6.72 -11.54 -10.05
C PRO A 38 6.49 -11.05 -8.63
N LEU A 39 5.27 -11.23 -8.14
CA LEU A 39 4.90 -10.94 -6.75
C LEU A 39 5.95 -11.59 -5.84
N PRO A 40 6.54 -10.84 -4.88
CA PRO A 40 7.46 -11.44 -3.94
C PRO A 40 6.76 -12.62 -3.24
N PRO A 41 7.48 -13.73 -2.96
CA PRO A 41 6.90 -14.84 -2.22
C PRO A 41 6.33 -14.31 -0.91
N PRO A 42 5.16 -14.83 -0.45
CA PRO A 42 4.61 -14.42 0.83
C PRO A 42 5.69 -14.62 1.90
N PRO A 43 5.91 -13.63 2.79
CA PRO A 43 6.89 -13.77 3.85
C PRO A 43 6.61 -15.06 4.59
N GLN A 44 7.64 -15.91 4.68
CA GLN A 44 7.56 -17.21 5.34
C GLN A 44 6.92 -17.03 6.70
N ALA A 45 5.82 -17.72 6.93
CA ALA A 45 5.04 -17.59 8.14
C ALA A 45 5.96 -17.89 9.34
N SER A 46 6.33 -16.85 10.07
CA SER A 46 7.12 -17.03 11.28
C SER A 46 6.24 -17.75 12.30
N SER A 47 6.78 -18.83 12.86
CA SER A 47 6.11 -19.73 13.79
C SER A 47 5.59 -18.94 15.01
N ALA A 48 4.29 -18.69 15.01
CA ALA A 48 3.54 -17.96 16.04
C ALA A 48 3.91 -16.47 16.23
N ALA A 49 2.88 -15.66 16.51
CA ALA A 49 3.08 -14.31 17.02
C ALA A 49 3.63 -14.39 18.46
N PRO A 50 4.47 -13.44 18.89
CA PRO A 50 4.93 -13.36 20.27
C PRO A 50 3.75 -13.26 21.26
N GLU A 51 3.95 -13.77 22.48
CA GLU A 51 2.89 -13.74 23.49
C GLU A 51 2.74 -12.35 24.12
N THR A 52 3.83 -11.57 24.15
CA THR A 52 3.87 -10.24 24.78
C THR A 52 4.00 -9.10 23.79
N LEU A 53 3.45 -7.94 24.10
CA LEU A 53 3.58 -6.76 23.25
C LEU A 53 5.02 -6.21 23.29
N ALA A 54 5.68 -6.30 24.44
CA ALA A 54 7.08 -5.88 24.58
C ALA A 54 8.01 -6.59 23.57
N GLU A 55 7.83 -7.89 23.35
CA GLU A 55 8.60 -8.64 22.35
C GLU A 55 8.32 -8.17 20.92
N ILE A 56 7.06 -7.87 20.61
CA ILE A 56 6.65 -7.34 19.30
C ILE A 56 7.31 -5.99 19.05
N VAL A 57 7.30 -5.10 20.05
CA VAL A 57 7.93 -3.77 19.96
C VAL A 57 9.45 -3.89 19.82
N GLU A 58 10.11 -4.76 20.59
CA GLU A 58 11.56 -4.95 20.46
C GLU A 58 11.93 -5.56 19.11
N LEU A 59 11.12 -6.49 18.59
CA LEU A 59 11.29 -7.02 17.25
C LEU A 59 11.13 -5.92 16.19
N ALA A 60 10.11 -5.08 16.30
CA ALA A 60 9.87 -3.98 15.38
C ALA A 60 11.01 -2.94 15.44
N ARG A 61 11.49 -2.64 16.65
CA ARG A 61 12.63 -1.75 16.87
C ARG A 61 13.90 -2.31 16.23
N ARG A 62 14.20 -3.60 16.41
CA ARG A 62 15.34 -4.28 15.79
C ARG A 62 15.27 -4.28 14.26
N GLN A 63 14.08 -4.44 13.70
CA GLN A 63 13.84 -4.39 12.25
C GLN A 63 13.64 -2.96 11.71
N ASN A 64 13.71 -1.95 12.57
CA ASN A 64 13.55 -0.54 12.22
C ASN A 64 12.19 -0.22 11.55
N TYR A 65 11.13 -0.90 11.97
CA TYR A 65 9.75 -0.57 11.58
C TYR A 65 9.26 0.70 12.27
N SER A 66 8.47 1.51 11.56
CA SER A 66 7.92 2.77 12.08
C SER A 66 6.61 2.57 12.82
N ASP A 67 5.76 1.65 12.35
CA ASP A 67 4.46 1.38 12.96
C ASP A 67 4.16 -0.12 12.95
N ILE A 68 3.32 -0.53 13.90
CA ILE A 68 2.86 -1.91 14.05
C ILE A 68 1.33 -1.88 13.97
N HIS A 69 0.76 -2.64 13.04
CA HIS A 69 -0.67 -2.77 12.84
C HIS A 69 -1.12 -4.14 13.35
N LEU A 70 -1.81 -4.13 14.48
CA LEU A 70 -2.40 -5.30 15.12
C LEU A 70 -3.93 -5.19 15.05
N GLY A 71 -4.60 -6.24 14.61
CA GLY A 71 -6.06 -6.27 14.48
C GLY A 71 -6.61 -7.67 14.71
N VAL A 72 -7.75 -7.76 15.39
CA VAL A 72 -8.43 -9.04 15.66
C VAL A 72 -9.03 -9.58 14.37
N GLY A 73 -8.82 -10.86 14.08
CA GLY A 73 -9.29 -11.49 12.84
C GLY A 73 -8.45 -11.12 11.61
N GLU A 74 -7.37 -10.35 11.79
CA GLU A 74 -6.44 -10.00 10.72
C GLU A 74 -5.02 -10.53 10.99
N GLN A 75 -4.25 -10.67 9.92
CA GLN A 75 -2.81 -10.93 10.03
C GLN A 75 -2.09 -9.63 10.44
N PRO A 76 -1.22 -9.68 11.47
CA PRO A 76 -0.39 -8.54 11.87
C PRO A 76 0.49 -8.03 10.74
N ARG A 77 0.63 -6.69 10.66
CA ARG A 77 1.38 -6.00 9.62
C ARG A 77 2.32 -4.98 10.24
N PHE A 78 3.50 -4.82 9.65
CA PHE A 78 4.44 -3.78 10.01
C PHE A 78 4.47 -2.72 8.92
N ARG A 79 4.72 -1.47 9.30
CA ARG A 79 4.97 -0.38 8.37
C ARG A 79 6.42 0.05 8.46
N GLU A 80 7.11 0.06 7.33
CA GLU A 80 8.49 0.55 7.21
C GLU A 80 8.53 1.70 6.20
N ARG A 81 8.61 2.95 6.67
CA ARG A 81 8.77 4.14 5.81
C ARG A 81 7.77 4.24 4.63
N GLY A 82 6.59 3.65 4.78
CA GLY A 82 5.55 3.64 3.74
C GLY A 82 5.29 2.27 3.11
N GLU A 83 6.19 1.30 3.30
CA GLU A 83 5.98 -0.09 2.87
C GLU A 83 5.20 -0.87 3.94
N ILE A 84 4.20 -1.63 3.53
CA ILE A 84 3.42 -2.51 4.43
C ILE A 84 3.93 -3.93 4.27
N ILE A 85 4.49 -4.49 5.35
CA ILE A 85 5.08 -5.82 5.38
C ILE A 85 4.22 -6.72 6.26
N SER A 86 3.69 -7.80 5.70
CA SER A 86 3.00 -8.82 6.50
C SER A 86 3.99 -9.55 7.40
N SER A 87 3.65 -9.72 8.67
CA SER A 87 4.55 -10.40 9.64
C SER A 87 4.72 -11.90 9.38
N GLY A 88 3.82 -12.49 8.57
CA GLY A 88 3.72 -13.93 8.41
C GLY A 88 3.15 -14.65 9.64
N TRP A 89 2.71 -13.92 10.67
CA TRP A 89 2.11 -14.51 11.86
C TRP A 89 0.71 -15.05 11.58
N PRO A 90 0.21 -15.97 12.43
CA PRO A 90 -1.19 -16.35 12.39
C PRO A 90 -2.10 -15.13 12.59
N VAL A 91 -3.37 -15.30 12.21
CA VAL A 91 -4.42 -14.33 12.47
C VAL A 91 -4.50 -14.08 13.98
N THR A 92 -4.58 -12.81 14.37
CA THR A 92 -4.65 -12.46 15.79
C THR A 92 -6.05 -12.72 16.34
N GLU A 93 -6.13 -13.48 17.41
CA GLU A 93 -7.37 -13.73 18.13
C GLU A 93 -7.67 -12.61 19.14
N ALA A 94 -8.95 -12.42 19.48
CA ALA A 94 -9.39 -11.35 20.39
C ALA A 94 -8.69 -11.43 21.76
N VAL A 95 -8.52 -12.65 22.29
CA VAL A 95 -7.86 -12.90 23.57
C VAL A 95 -6.39 -12.49 23.54
N GLN A 96 -5.71 -12.73 22.42
CA GLN A 96 -4.29 -12.38 22.28
C GLN A 96 -4.11 -10.87 22.14
N PHE A 97 -5.00 -10.22 21.38
CA PHE A 97 -5.02 -8.77 21.27
C PHE A 97 -5.31 -8.08 22.62
N ASP A 98 -6.28 -8.58 23.39
CA ASP A 98 -6.60 -8.02 24.70
C ASP A 98 -5.44 -8.16 25.69
N ARG A 99 -4.70 -9.28 25.64
CA ARG A 99 -3.48 -9.45 26.44
C ARG A 99 -2.45 -8.37 26.14
N TRP A 100 -2.15 -8.13 24.87
CA TRP A 100 -1.23 -7.07 24.46
C TRP A 100 -1.70 -5.69 24.88
N LEU A 101 -3.00 -5.40 24.75
CA LEU A 101 -3.56 -4.13 25.21
C LEU A 101 -3.46 -3.99 26.73
N SER A 102 -3.67 -5.06 27.48
CA SER A 102 -3.60 -5.05 28.95
C SER A 102 -2.19 -4.75 29.49
N GLU A 103 -1.15 -4.93 28.68
CA GLU A 103 0.23 -4.57 29.05
C GLU A 103 0.48 -3.05 29.02
N VAL A 104 -0.24 -2.31 28.17
CA VAL A 104 0.00 -0.86 27.95
C VAL A 104 -1.11 0.00 28.51
N LEU A 105 -2.35 -0.47 28.46
CA LEU A 105 -3.52 0.26 28.91
C LEU A 105 -4.03 -0.29 30.23
N SER A 106 -4.43 0.60 31.12
CA SER A 106 -5.16 0.18 32.31
C SER A 106 -6.54 -0.37 31.91
N SER A 107 -7.11 -1.24 32.75
CA SER A 107 -8.46 -1.82 32.50
C SER A 107 -9.54 -0.76 32.28
N ALA A 108 -9.40 0.42 32.90
CA ALA A 108 -10.34 1.53 32.77
C ALA A 108 -10.23 2.31 31.45
N GLU A 109 -9.11 2.19 30.73
CA GLU A 109 -8.92 2.83 29.43
C GLU A 109 -9.39 1.95 28.27
N ARG A 110 -9.41 0.62 28.48
CA ARG A 110 -9.92 -0.36 27.49
C ARG A 110 -11.44 -0.37 27.32
N GLU A 111 -12.18 0.06 28.34
CA GLU A 111 -13.67 0.05 28.38
C GLU A 111 -14.29 1.39 27.94
N ARG A 112 -13.47 2.35 27.49
CA ARG A 112 -13.95 3.67 27.04
C ARG A 112 -14.22 3.70 25.54
#